data_AF-A0A914U4I5-F1
#
_entry.id   AF-A0A914U4I5-F1
#
_cell.length_a   1.000
_cell.length_b   1.000
_cell.length_c   1.000
_cell.angle_alpha   90.00
_cell.angle_beta   90.00
_cell.angle_gamma   90.00
#
_symmetry.space_group_name_H-M   'P 1'
#
loop_
_entity.id
_entity.type
_entity.pdbx_description
1 polymer ?
#
loop_
_entity_poly.entity_id
_entity_poly.type
_entity_poly.pdbx_seq_one_letter_code
_entity_poly.pdbx_strand_id
1 'polypeptide(L)'
;KQVFGIQPGLKGKKLRSDQRFIAHTDLFIDTFDFVIRNLDDISMVVENAEQLGRRHAALNIENFRPEYWSIFTECIVENVAETNDKEIQIAWRQLVLTLIFYMKMGYERESLRMTRNAQNLMASRNLTPSPLNPNPDIPVL
;
A
#
# COMPACT_ATOMS: atom_id res chain seq x y z
N LYS A 1 -9.07 -9.29 5.91
CA LYS A 1 -10.51 -8.98 6.10
C LYS A 1 -10.70 -7.68 6.86
N GLN A 2 -10.20 -7.57 8.11
CA GLN A 2 -10.23 -6.29 8.85
C GLN A 2 -9.53 -5.13 8.11
N VAL A 3 -8.38 -5.39 7.47
CA VAL A 3 -7.68 -4.46 6.56
C VAL A 3 -8.58 -3.87 5.46
N PHE A 4 -9.56 -4.63 5.00
CA PHE A 4 -10.50 -4.21 3.95
C PHE A 4 -11.81 -3.64 4.51
N GLY A 5 -11.88 -3.43 5.84
CA GLY A 5 -13.11 -3.10 6.56
C GLY A 5 -14.16 -4.22 6.57
N ILE A 6 -13.84 -5.39 6.02
CA ILE A 6 -14.80 -6.51 5.87
C ILE A 6 -15.04 -7.16 7.23
N GLN A 7 -16.30 -7.39 7.55
CA GLN A 7 -16.71 -7.99 8.82
C GLN A 7 -15.98 -9.34 9.07
N PRO A 8 -15.43 -9.54 10.28
CA PRO A 8 -14.87 -10.82 10.67
C PRO A 8 -15.89 -11.96 10.49
N GLY A 9 -15.45 -13.09 9.93
CA GLY A 9 -16.30 -14.27 9.74
C GLY A 9 -17.00 -14.39 8.38
N LEU A 10 -17.05 -13.34 7.55
CA LEU A 10 -17.58 -13.45 6.18
C LEU A 10 -16.74 -14.41 5.33
N LYS A 11 -17.37 -15.39 4.68
CA LYS A 11 -16.73 -16.45 3.87
C LYS A 11 -17.60 -16.83 2.67
N GLY A 12 -17.00 -17.54 1.70
CA GLY A 12 -17.70 -18.12 0.56
C GLY A 12 -18.49 -17.08 -0.24
N LYS A 13 -19.73 -17.43 -0.61
CA LYS A 13 -20.61 -16.55 -1.39
C LYS A 13 -20.81 -15.17 -0.75
N LYS A 14 -20.98 -15.10 0.58
CA LYS A 14 -21.21 -13.83 1.29
C LYS A 14 -20.02 -12.88 1.19
N LEU A 15 -18.79 -13.40 1.21
CA LEU A 15 -17.59 -12.58 1.00
C LEU A 15 -17.52 -12.05 -0.43
N ARG A 16 -17.81 -12.90 -1.41
CA ARG A 16 -17.80 -12.54 -2.85
C ARG A 16 -18.87 -11.51 -3.22
N SER A 17 -19.86 -11.29 -2.36
CA SER A 17 -20.90 -10.26 -2.52
C SER A 17 -20.66 -9.00 -1.67
N ASP A 18 -19.59 -8.94 -0.86
CA ASP A 18 -19.26 -7.72 -0.11
C ASP A 18 -18.68 -6.67 -1.07
N GLN A 19 -19.26 -5.47 -1.08
CA GLN A 19 -18.89 -4.42 -2.03
C GLN A 19 -17.44 -3.96 -1.90
N ARG A 20 -16.83 -4.03 -0.71
CA ARG A 20 -15.41 -3.66 -0.53
C ARG A 20 -14.49 -4.74 -1.06
N PHE A 21 -14.90 -6.00 -0.93
CA PHE A 21 -14.18 -7.11 -1.55
C PHE A 21 -14.24 -7.02 -3.08
N ILE A 22 -15.42 -6.74 -3.64
CA ILE A 22 -15.62 -6.55 -5.07
C ILE A 22 -14.77 -5.37 -5.57
N ALA A 23 -14.90 -4.19 -4.98
CA ALA A 23 -14.15 -3.01 -5.40
C ALA A 23 -12.62 -3.22 -5.35
N HIS A 24 -12.11 -3.94 -4.34
CA HIS A 24 -10.68 -4.26 -4.30
C HIS A 24 -10.27 -5.27 -5.37
N THR A 25 -11.16 -6.23 -5.70
CA THR A 25 -10.93 -7.19 -6.78
C THR A 25 -10.94 -6.50 -8.14
N ASP A 26 -11.85 -5.55 -8.37
CA ASP A 26 -11.91 -4.78 -9.61
C ASP A 26 -10.62 -3.97 -9.82
N LEU A 27 -10.16 -3.25 -8.79
CA LEU A 27 -8.87 -2.54 -8.82
C LEU A 27 -7.68 -3.46 -9.12
N PHE A 28 -7.73 -4.70 -8.60
CA PHE A 28 -6.72 -5.70 -8.89
C PHE A 28 -6.75 -6.14 -10.36
N ILE A 29 -7.94 -6.40 -10.92
CA ILE A 29 -8.12 -6.77 -12.34
C ILE A 29 -7.64 -5.63 -13.23
N ASP A 30 -8.10 -4.39 -12.98
CA ASP A 30 -7.70 -3.20 -13.74
C ASP A 30 -6.18 -2.99 -13.75
N THR A 31 -5.53 -3.30 -12.62
CA THR A 31 -4.07 -3.24 -12.49
C THR A 31 -3.40 -4.26 -13.40
N PHE A 32 -3.87 -5.51 -13.41
CA PHE A 32 -3.30 -6.54 -14.28
C PHE A 32 -3.58 -6.26 -15.76
N ASP A 33 -4.77 -5.75 -16.09
CA ASP A 33 -5.09 -5.31 -17.46
C ASP A 33 -4.17 -4.18 -17.92
N PHE A 34 -3.84 -3.22 -17.04
CA PHE A 34 -2.84 -2.20 -17.34
C PHE A 34 -1.47 -2.83 -17.59
N VAL A 35 -1.01 -3.73 -16.71
CA VAL A 35 0.30 -4.37 -16.84
C VAL A 35 0.41 -5.12 -18.16
N ILE A 36 -0.57 -5.97 -18.48
CA ILE A 36 -0.57 -6.80 -19.69
C ILE A 36 -0.53 -5.94 -20.95
N ARG A 37 -1.30 -4.85 -21.00
CA ARG A 37 -1.33 -3.92 -22.14
C ARG A 37 -0.04 -3.13 -22.35
N ASN A 38 0.83 -3.05 -21.34
CA ASN A 38 2.05 -2.25 -21.38
C ASN A 38 3.31 -3.11 -21.18
N LEU A 39 3.25 -4.44 -21.42
CA LEU A 39 4.43 -5.30 -21.25
C LEU A 39 5.59 -4.93 -22.19
N ASP A 40 5.31 -4.29 -23.33
CA ASP A 40 6.33 -3.77 -24.25
C ASP A 40 7.06 -2.52 -23.69
N ASP A 41 6.45 -1.83 -22.72
CA ASP A 41 7.05 -0.71 -21.97
C ASP A 41 7.17 -1.07 -20.49
N ILE A 42 8.23 -1.80 -20.17
CA ILE A 42 8.49 -2.24 -18.80
C ILE A 42 8.68 -1.06 -17.83
N SER A 43 9.11 0.10 -18.31
CA SER A 43 9.26 1.29 -17.46
C SER A 43 7.91 1.79 -16.95
N MET A 44 6.88 1.80 -17.80
CA MET A 44 5.51 2.12 -17.39
C MET A 44 4.96 1.12 -16.36
N VAL A 45 5.22 -0.18 -16.56
CA VAL A 45 4.80 -1.23 -15.63
C VAL A 45 5.45 -1.03 -14.25
N VAL A 46 6.74 -0.75 -14.23
CA VAL A 46 7.52 -0.50 -13.02
C VAL A 46 7.04 0.75 -12.29
N GLU A 47 6.83 1.86 -13.01
CA GLU A 47 6.35 3.10 -12.41
C GLU A 47 4.96 2.93 -11.77
N ASN A 48 4.06 2.24 -12.47
CA ASN A 48 2.73 1.92 -11.94
C ASN A 48 2.81 1.05 -10.68
N ALA A 49 3.66 0.02 -10.67
CA ALA A 49 3.87 -0.84 -9.50
C ALA A 49 4.43 -0.03 -8.31
N GLU A 50 5.43 0.81 -8.51
CA GLU A 50 5.94 1.69 -7.45
C GLU A 50 4.84 2.64 -6.94
N GLN A 51 4.02 3.22 -7.83
CA GLN A 51 2.94 4.12 -7.44
C GLN A 51 1.88 3.41 -6.60
N LEU A 52 1.52 2.18 -6.95
CA LEU A 52 0.63 1.35 -6.13
C LEU A 52 1.23 1.09 -4.76
N GLY A 53 2.53 0.82 -4.68
CA GLY A 53 3.27 0.72 -3.42
C GLY A 53 3.14 1.97 -2.55
N ARG A 54 3.37 3.15 -3.14
CA ARG A 54 3.22 4.45 -2.46
C ARG A 54 1.79 4.65 -1.93
N ARG A 55 0.77 4.30 -2.72
CA ARG A 55 -0.64 4.38 -2.29
C ARG A 55 -0.91 3.48 -1.08
N HIS A 56 -0.35 2.27 -1.04
CA HIS A 56 -0.51 1.38 0.11
C HIS A 56 0.11 1.95 1.40
N ALA A 57 1.24 2.66 1.30
CA ALA A 57 1.82 3.37 2.44
C ALA A 57 0.95 4.56 2.88
N ALA A 58 0.48 5.37 1.92
CA ALA A 58 -0.32 6.57 2.18
C ALA A 58 -1.69 6.26 2.81
N LEU A 59 -2.27 5.09 2.52
CA LEU A 59 -3.53 4.65 3.12
C LEU A 59 -3.43 4.43 4.65
N ASN A 60 -2.22 4.40 5.22
CA ASN A 60 -1.97 4.17 6.65
C ASN A 60 -2.84 3.05 7.21
N ILE A 61 -2.91 1.94 6.47
CA ILE A 61 -3.81 0.84 6.75
C ILE A 61 -3.47 0.28 8.12
N GLU A 62 -4.39 0.42 9.06
CA GLU A 62 -4.23 -0.11 10.41
C GLU A 62 -4.04 -1.63 10.34
N ASN A 63 -2.98 -2.12 10.97
CA ASN A 63 -2.59 -3.53 10.95
C ASN A 63 -2.19 -4.07 9.57
N PHE A 64 -1.74 -3.22 8.63
CA PHE A 64 -1.03 -3.72 7.46
C PHE A 64 0.25 -4.45 7.88
N ARG A 65 0.45 -5.65 7.34
CA ARG A 65 1.58 -6.50 7.68
C ARG A 65 2.41 -6.75 6.42
N PRO A 66 3.74 -6.56 6.44
CA PRO A 66 4.60 -6.83 5.28
C PRO A 66 4.43 -8.22 4.67
N GLU A 67 4.04 -9.21 5.47
CA GLU A 67 3.76 -10.59 5.06
C GLU A 67 2.61 -10.68 4.04
N TYR A 68 1.72 -9.69 3.97
CA TYR A 68 0.65 -9.66 2.97
C TYR A 68 1.20 -9.61 1.54
N TRP A 69 2.38 -9.01 1.32
CA TRP A 69 3.04 -9.03 0.01
C TRP A 69 3.44 -10.45 -0.40
N SER A 70 3.99 -11.22 0.54
CA SER A 70 4.41 -12.61 0.32
C SER A 70 3.20 -13.52 0.08
N ILE A 71 2.18 -13.43 0.93
CA ILE A 71 0.94 -14.21 0.81
C ILE A 71 0.27 -13.96 -0.55
N PHE A 72 0.19 -12.69 -0.97
CA PHE A 72 -0.38 -12.34 -2.26
C PHE A 72 0.43 -12.91 -3.43
N THR A 73 1.76 -12.85 -3.35
CA THR A 73 2.65 -13.44 -4.35
C THR A 73 2.42 -14.95 -4.46
N GLU A 74 2.37 -15.65 -3.33
CA GLU A 74 2.12 -17.09 -3.26
C GLU A 74 0.78 -17.45 -3.89
N CYS A 75 -0.30 -16.76 -3.52
CA CYS A 75 -1.62 -17.01 -4.10
C CYS A 75 -1.62 -16.88 -5.63
N ILE A 76 -0.97 -15.87 -6.20
CA ILE A 76 -0.96 -15.70 -7.66
C ILE A 76 -0.09 -16.78 -8.32
N VAL A 77 1.09 -17.06 -7.75
CA VAL A 77 2.00 -18.08 -8.29
C VAL A 77 1.38 -19.48 -8.24
N GLU A 78 0.65 -19.82 -7.17
CA GLU A 78 -0.09 -21.08 -7.07
C GLU A 78 -1.18 -21.20 -8.13
N ASN A 79 -1.95 -20.14 -8.38
CA ASN A 79 -2.98 -20.15 -9.44
C ASN A 79 -2.36 -20.26 -10.84
N VAL A 80 -1.20 -19.63 -11.06
CA VAL A 80 -0.44 -19.75 -12.31
C VAL A 80 0.08 -21.18 -12.51
N ALA A 81 0.48 -21.87 -11.44
CA ALA A 81 1.01 -23.23 -11.52
C ALA A 81 -0.01 -24.28 -11.99
N GLU A 82 -1.30 -23.93 -12.03
CA GLU A 82 -2.36 -24.79 -12.59
C GLU A 82 -2.30 -24.89 -14.13
N THR A 83 -1.52 -24.04 -14.81
CA THR A 83 -1.27 -24.19 -16.26
C THR A 83 -0.29 -25.34 -16.56
N ASN A 84 -0.49 -26.09 -17.64
CA ASN A 84 0.41 -27.20 -18.02
C ASN A 84 1.71 -26.76 -18.71
N ASP A 85 1.87 -25.48 -19.01
CA ASP A 85 3.03 -24.95 -19.73
C ASP A 85 4.05 -24.31 -18.78
N LYS A 86 5.26 -24.89 -18.72
CA LYS A 86 6.34 -24.44 -17.83
C LYS A 86 6.89 -23.06 -18.20
N GLU A 87 6.93 -22.70 -19.47
CA GLU A 87 7.45 -21.40 -19.90
C GLU A 87 6.48 -20.29 -19.48
N ILE A 88 5.18 -20.54 -19.66
CA ILE A 88 4.11 -19.64 -19.20
C ILE A 88 4.17 -19.48 -17.68
N GLN A 89 4.37 -20.56 -16.92
CA GLN A 89 4.52 -20.49 -15.46
C GLN A 89 5.70 -19.60 -15.05
N ILE A 90 6.86 -19.78 -15.69
CA ILE A 90 8.08 -19.01 -15.39
C ILE A 90 7.86 -17.53 -15.69
N ALA A 91 7.27 -17.20 -16.84
CA ALA A 91 7.03 -15.82 -17.25
C ALA A 91 6.08 -15.09 -16.27
N TRP A 92 4.95 -15.72 -15.92
CA TRP A 92 4.02 -15.16 -14.95
C TRP A 92 4.64 -14.99 -13.57
N ARG A 93 5.42 -15.98 -13.11
CA ARG A 93 6.12 -15.88 -11.83
C ARG A 93 7.11 -14.71 -11.82
N GLN A 94 7.88 -14.53 -12.89
CA GLN A 94 8.80 -13.41 -13.02
C GLN A 94 8.07 -12.06 -13.03
N LEU A 95 6.96 -11.97 -13.75
CA LEU A 95 6.13 -10.76 -13.80
C LEU A 95 5.61 -10.38 -12.40
N VAL A 96 4.98 -11.32 -11.70
CA VAL A 96 4.43 -11.07 -10.36
C VAL A 96 5.51 -10.68 -9.36
N LEU A 97 6.66 -11.36 -9.37
CA LEU A 97 7.79 -11.02 -8.52
C LEU A 97 8.32 -9.60 -8.80
N THR A 98 8.36 -9.22 -10.07
CA THR A 98 8.77 -7.87 -10.49
C THR A 98 7.79 -6.82 -9.97
N LEU A 99 6.48 -7.02 -10.17
CA LEU A 99 5.47 -6.10 -9.67
C LEU A 99 5.57 -5.92 -8.16
N ILE A 100 5.66 -7.02 -7.41
CA ILE A 100 5.72 -6.98 -5.94
C ILE A 100 7.01 -6.34 -5.43
N PHE A 101 8.14 -6.58 -6.10
CA PHE A 101 9.40 -5.92 -5.79
C PHE A 101 9.26 -4.38 -5.85
N TYR A 102 8.72 -3.85 -6.95
CA TYR A 102 8.55 -2.41 -7.11
C TYR A 102 7.44 -1.83 -6.22
N MET A 103 6.37 -2.56 -5.97
CA MET A 103 5.36 -2.17 -4.97
C MET A 103 5.99 -2.04 -3.57
N LYS A 104 6.82 -3.00 -3.15
CA LYS A 104 7.54 -2.91 -1.86
C LYS A 104 8.48 -1.72 -1.81
N MET A 105 9.26 -1.49 -2.87
CA MET A 105 10.13 -0.33 -2.96
C MET A 105 9.36 1.00 -2.84
N GLY A 106 8.24 1.13 -3.57
CA GLY A 106 7.38 2.31 -3.49
C GLY A 106 6.80 2.52 -2.09
N TYR A 107 6.34 1.44 -1.46
CA TYR A 107 5.82 1.45 -0.09
C TYR A 107 6.87 1.91 0.93
N GLU A 108 8.08 1.33 0.88
CA GLU A 108 9.17 1.63 1.81
C GLU A 108 9.64 3.08 1.67
N ARG A 109 9.85 3.55 0.43
CA ARG A 109 10.23 4.94 0.15
C ARG A 109 9.20 5.92 0.70
N GLU A 110 7.92 5.65 0.49
CA GLU A 110 6.85 6.53 0.96
C GLU A 110 6.70 6.49 2.49
N SER A 111 6.80 5.32 3.10
CA SER A 111 6.76 5.16 4.56
C SER A 111 7.89 5.93 5.25
N LEU A 112 9.10 5.88 4.70
CA LEU A 112 10.25 6.67 5.17
C LEU A 112 10.02 8.17 5.00
N ARG A 113 9.47 8.59 3.86
CA ARG A 113 9.13 10.00 3.58
C ARG A 113 8.12 10.53 4.59
N MET A 114 7.04 9.79 4.84
CA MET A 114 6.00 10.15 5.81
C MET A 114 6.57 10.24 7.23
N THR A 115 7.41 9.29 7.63
CA THR A 115 8.07 9.28 8.95
C THR A 115 8.94 10.51 9.15
N ARG A 116 9.77 10.87 8.16
CA ARG A 116 10.61 12.08 8.19
C ARG A 116 9.77 13.35 8.29
N ASN A 117 8.69 13.44 7.52
CA ASN A 117 7.79 14.59 7.55
C ASN A 117 7.14 14.76 8.94
N ALA A 118 6.70 13.66 9.56
CA ALA A 118 6.15 13.68 10.91
C ALA A 118 7.17 14.16 11.95
N GLN A 119 8.43 13.68 11.86
CA GLN A 119 9.52 14.13 12.75
C GLN A 119 9.81 15.62 12.61
N ASN A 120 9.87 16.15 11.39
CA ASN A 120 10.10 17.57 11.13
C ASN A 120 8.96 18.44 11.68
N LEU A 121 7.72 18.00 11.54
CA LEU A 121 6.56 18.69 12.12
C LEU A 121 6.63 18.73 13.65
N MET A 122 6.99 17.62 14.31
CA MET A 122 7.15 17.59 15.76
C MET A 122 8.28 18.52 16.23
N ALA A 123 9.42 18.53 15.53
CA ALA A 123 10.53 19.42 15.85
C ALA A 123 10.15 20.90 15.72
N SER A 124 9.41 21.26 14.66
CA SER A 124 8.95 22.65 14.45
C SER A 124 7.97 23.14 15.52
N ARG A 125 7.12 22.25 16.05
CA ARG A 125 6.14 22.57 17.09
C ARG A 125 6.77 22.80 18.46
N ASN A 126 7.94 22.20 18.71
CA ASN A 126 8.70 22.39 19.95
C ASN A 126 9.56 23.66 19.94
N LEU A 127 9.70 24.34 18.79
CA LEU A 127 10.50 25.56 18.63
C LEU A 127 9.68 26.86 18.68
N THR A 128 8.34 26.80 18.72
CA THR A 128 7.50 27.99 18.94
C THR A 128 7.49 28.34 20.43
N PRO A 129 8.07 29.48 20.87
CA PRO A 129 7.97 29.91 22.25
C PRO A 129 6.52 30.27 22.57
N SER A 130 6.00 29.85 23.72
CA SER A 130 4.75 30.42 24.25
C SER A 130 4.88 31.94 24.30
N PRO A 131 3.91 32.72 23.81
CA PRO A 131 3.91 34.15 24.04
C PRO A 131 3.88 34.37 25.56
N LEU A 132 4.91 35.06 26.05
CA LEU A 132 5.03 35.52 27.43
C LEU A 132 3.71 36.16 27.87
N ASN A 133 3.13 35.60 28.93
CA ASN A 133 1.96 36.14 29.60
C ASN A 133 2.35 37.51 30.24
N PRO A 134 1.77 38.65 29.82
CA PRO A 134 2.05 39.91 30.49
C PRO A 134 1.16 40.03 31.73
N ASN A 135 1.78 39.78 32.89
CA ASN A 135 1.63 40.49 34.15
C ASN A 135 0.22 40.71 34.75
N PRO A 136 -0.05 40.20 35.96
CA PRO A 136 -0.79 40.93 36.98
C PRO A 136 0.19 41.48 38.04
N ASP A 137 -0.14 42.64 38.60
CA ASP A 137 0.44 43.23 39.81
C ASP A 137 1.48 44.35 39.62
N ILE A 138 0.97 45.55 39.36
CA ILE A 138 1.50 46.76 40.01
C ILE A 138 0.30 47.61 40.49
N PRO A 139 0.03 47.69 41.81
CA PRO A 139 -0.57 48.87 42.41
C PRO A 139 0.54 49.84 42.82
N VAL A 140 0.40 51.09 42.37
CA VAL A 140 1.22 52.22 42.78
C VAL A 140 0.80 52.66 44.18
N LEU A 141 1.70 52.56 45.16
CA LEU A 141 1.79 53.44 46.33
C LEU A 141 3.26 53.70 46.65
#